data_AF-L7MSJ2-F1
#
_entry.id   AF-L7MSJ2-F1
#
_cell.length_a   1.000
_cell.length_b   1.000
_cell.length_c   1.000
_cell.angle_alpha   90.00
_cell.angle_beta   90.00
_cell.angle_gamma   90.00
#
_symmetry.space_group_name_H-M   'P 1'
#
loop_
_entity.id
_entity.type
_entity.pdbx_description
1 polymer ?
#
loop_
_entity_poly.entity_id
_entity_poly.type
_entity_poly.pdbx_seq_one_letter_code
_entity_poly.pdbx_strand_id
1 'polypeptide(L)'
;IRDLGGLPIVAKILNTRDPIVKEKALIVLNNLSVNAENQRRLKIYMNQVCDDTITSRLNSSVQLAGLRLLTNMTVTNEYQHMLANSISDFFRLFSAGNEETKFQVLKLLLNLAENPAMSRELLRAQVPSSLGSLFNKKENKEVILKLLVIFENINDNFKWQENEPTQNQFSEGSLFSFLKEFQACADKILGIESHHDFLVKVKVGKFMAKLAEHMFPKSQE
;
A
#
# COMPACT_ATOMS: atom_id res chain seq x y z
N ILE A 1 5.40 17.55 -25.85
CA ILE A 1 5.50 17.94 -24.42
C ILE A 1 6.87 17.59 -23.84
N ARG A 2 7.27 16.31 -23.76
CA ARG A 2 8.58 15.91 -23.24
C ARG A 2 9.74 16.59 -23.96
N ASP A 3 9.79 16.49 -25.28
CA ASP A 3 10.93 16.96 -26.09
C ASP A 3 10.99 18.49 -26.20
N LEU A 4 9.97 19.18 -25.69
CA LEU A 4 9.89 20.64 -25.57
C LEU A 4 10.17 21.12 -24.13
N GLY A 5 10.67 20.26 -23.25
CA GLY A 5 10.94 20.64 -21.85
C GLY A 5 9.70 20.85 -20.98
N GLY A 6 8.52 20.36 -21.40
CA GLY A 6 7.26 20.60 -20.69
C GLY A 6 7.13 19.87 -19.35
N LEU A 7 7.84 18.75 -19.15
CA LEU A 7 7.72 17.95 -17.92
C LEU A 7 8.20 18.72 -16.67
N PRO A 8 9.42 19.31 -16.63
CA PRO A 8 9.84 20.16 -15.52
C PRO A 8 8.94 21.38 -15.29
N ILE A 9 8.37 21.96 -16.36
CA ILE A 9 7.47 23.11 -16.24
C ILE A 9 6.20 22.72 -15.48
N VAL A 10 5.56 21.61 -15.86
CA VAL A 10 4.37 21.11 -15.16
C VAL A 10 4.74 20.68 -13.73
N ALA A 11 5.87 20.01 -13.53
CA ALA A 11 6.32 19.62 -12.19
C ALA A 11 6.57 20.83 -11.27
N LYS A 12 7.08 21.95 -11.80
CA LYS A 12 7.25 23.19 -11.04
C LYS A 12 5.93 23.75 -10.50
N ILE A 13 4.82 23.50 -11.20
CA ILE A 13 3.47 23.92 -10.77
C ILE A 13 3.07 23.21 -9.45
N LEU A 14 3.63 22.04 -9.12
CA LEU A 14 3.36 21.35 -7.86
C LEU A 14 3.69 22.21 -6.61
N ASN A 15 4.56 23.21 -6.74
CA ASN A 15 4.88 24.15 -5.65
C ASN A 15 3.79 25.20 -5.39
N THR A 16 2.72 25.23 -6.19
CA THR A 16 1.60 26.16 -5.97
C THR A 16 0.86 25.84 -4.66
N ARG A 17 0.31 26.88 -4.04
CA ARG A 17 -0.62 26.75 -2.90
C ARG A 17 -2.07 26.60 -3.35
N ASP A 18 -2.36 26.84 -4.62
CA ASP A 18 -3.71 26.67 -5.16
C ASP A 18 -4.02 25.18 -5.38
N PRO A 19 -4.97 24.59 -4.62
CA PRO A 19 -5.26 23.17 -4.70
C PRO A 19 -5.84 22.77 -6.07
N ILE A 20 -6.58 23.65 -6.75
CA ILE A 20 -7.18 23.36 -8.05
C ILE A 20 -6.05 23.26 -9.08
N VAL A 21 -5.13 24.23 -9.08
CA VAL A 21 -3.99 24.24 -10.00
C VAL A 21 -3.06 23.05 -9.72
N LYS A 22 -2.80 22.74 -8.44
CA LYS A 22 -1.99 21.57 -8.05
C LYS A 22 -2.63 20.26 -8.53
N GLU A 23 -3.94 20.10 -8.33
CA GLU A 23 -4.68 18.93 -8.82
C GLU A 23 -4.53 18.77 -10.35
N LYS A 24 -4.71 19.84 -11.12
CA LYS A 24 -4.56 19.78 -12.58
C LYS A 24 -3.14 19.42 -13.00
N ALA A 25 -2.12 19.93 -12.30
CA ALA A 25 -0.74 19.53 -12.56
C ALA A 25 -0.53 18.03 -12.31
N LEU A 26 -1.01 17.50 -11.17
CA LEU A 26 -0.94 16.07 -10.85
C LEU A 26 -1.64 15.20 -11.89
N ILE A 27 -2.82 15.60 -12.38
CA ILE A 27 -3.56 14.89 -13.44
C ILE A 27 -2.76 14.86 -14.73
N VAL A 28 -2.17 15.99 -15.14
CA VAL A 28 -1.33 16.07 -16.34
C VAL A 28 -0.11 15.16 -16.20
N LEU A 29 0.58 15.21 -15.06
CA LEU A 29 1.73 14.34 -14.78
C LEU A 29 1.35 12.86 -14.80
N ASN A 30 0.21 12.49 -14.23
CA ASN A 30 -0.31 11.12 -14.23
C ASN A 30 -0.57 10.58 -15.65
N ASN A 31 -1.10 11.41 -16.54
CA ASN A 31 -1.32 11.02 -17.94
C ASN A 31 0.01 10.88 -18.69
N LEU A 32 0.99 11.73 -18.37
CA LEU A 32 2.31 11.68 -18.98
C LEU A 32 3.15 10.51 -18.44
N SER A 33 2.93 10.08 -17.20
CA SER A 33 3.65 8.95 -16.58
C SER A 33 3.25 7.59 -17.14
N VAL A 34 2.31 7.50 -18.08
CA VAL A 34 2.00 6.25 -18.80
C VAL A 34 3.15 5.83 -19.73
N ASN A 35 4.01 6.79 -20.13
CA ASN A 35 5.19 6.51 -20.95
C ASN A 35 6.44 6.28 -20.07
N ALA A 36 7.13 5.15 -20.22
CA ALA A 36 8.30 4.79 -19.40
C ALA A 36 9.45 5.83 -19.44
N GLU A 37 9.72 6.44 -20.59
CA GLU A 37 10.75 7.49 -20.68
C GLU A 37 10.32 8.78 -19.94
N ASN A 38 9.01 9.07 -19.88
CA ASN A 38 8.53 10.15 -19.03
C ASN A 38 8.66 9.79 -17.54
N GLN A 39 8.40 8.54 -17.14
CA GLN A 39 8.61 8.09 -15.75
C GLN A 39 10.05 8.29 -15.31
N ARG A 40 11.02 7.92 -16.16
CA ARG A 40 12.46 8.12 -15.88
C ARG A 40 12.81 9.57 -15.55
N ARG A 41 12.17 10.53 -16.22
CA ARG A 41 12.37 11.96 -15.96
C ARG A 41 11.57 12.45 -14.76
N LEU A 42 10.39 11.88 -14.52
CA LEU A 42 9.50 12.26 -13.43
C LEU A 42 9.94 11.72 -12.07
N LYS A 43 10.77 10.66 -12.04
CA LYS A 43 11.22 10.01 -10.78
C LYS A 43 11.79 11.00 -9.76
N ILE A 44 12.46 12.07 -10.21
CA ILE A 44 13.04 13.08 -9.33
C ILE A 44 11.99 13.85 -8.51
N TYR A 45 10.74 13.88 -8.96
CA TYR A 45 9.62 14.52 -8.26
C TYR A 45 8.82 13.55 -7.40
N MET A 46 9.15 12.25 -7.41
CA MET A 46 8.33 11.22 -6.76
C MET A 46 8.22 11.43 -5.25
N ASN A 47 9.32 11.79 -4.58
CA ASN A 47 9.32 12.10 -3.14
C ASN A 47 8.45 13.33 -2.83
N GLN A 48 8.62 14.42 -3.61
CA GLN A 48 7.77 15.61 -3.46
C GLN A 48 6.29 15.28 -3.65
N VAL A 49 5.94 14.52 -4.69
CA VAL A 49 4.55 14.10 -4.94
C VAL A 49 4.05 13.25 -3.78
N CYS A 50 4.87 12.36 -3.24
CA CYS A 50 4.53 11.54 -2.08
C CYS A 50 4.23 12.40 -0.84
N ASP A 51 5.14 13.30 -0.49
CA ASP A 51 4.99 14.22 0.65
C ASP A 51 3.75 15.10 0.50
N ASP A 52 3.55 15.71 -0.68
CA ASP A 52 2.38 16.52 -0.99
C ASP A 52 1.08 15.70 -0.88
N THR A 53 1.09 14.44 -1.30
CA THR A 53 -0.09 13.56 -1.26
C THR A 53 -0.46 13.19 0.18
N ILE A 54 0.54 12.86 1.00
CA ILE A 54 0.35 12.45 2.40
C ILE A 54 -0.10 13.64 3.25
N THR A 55 0.47 14.83 3.01
CA THR A 55 0.17 16.05 3.77
C THR A 55 -1.08 16.79 3.29
N SER A 56 -1.59 16.45 2.10
CA SER A 56 -2.85 17.01 1.59
C SER A 56 -4.03 16.68 2.50
N ARG A 57 -5.05 17.54 2.45
CA ARG A 57 -6.32 17.31 3.16
C ARG A 57 -6.88 15.93 2.81
N LEU A 58 -7.23 15.16 3.84
CA LEU A 58 -7.79 13.82 3.72
C LEU A 58 -9.00 13.80 2.77
N ASN A 59 -9.00 12.86 1.83
CA ASN A 59 -10.02 12.66 0.78
C ASN A 59 -10.13 13.81 -0.24
N SER A 60 -9.16 14.73 -0.30
CA SER A 60 -9.17 15.81 -1.30
C SER A 60 -8.86 15.29 -2.71
N SER A 61 -9.31 16.05 -3.72
CA SER A 61 -9.00 15.77 -5.12
C SER A 61 -7.48 15.79 -5.40
N VAL A 62 -6.74 16.68 -4.73
CA VAL A 62 -5.27 16.72 -4.77
C VAL A 62 -4.66 15.40 -4.27
N GLN A 63 -5.12 14.91 -3.11
CA GLN A 63 -4.64 13.64 -2.55
C GLN A 63 -4.94 12.47 -3.50
N LEU A 64 -6.14 12.41 -4.07
CA LEU A 64 -6.52 11.36 -5.03
C LEU A 64 -5.71 11.44 -6.33
N ALA A 65 -5.47 12.65 -6.86
CA ALA A 65 -4.65 12.85 -8.05
C ALA A 65 -3.19 12.44 -7.80
N GLY A 66 -2.66 12.76 -6.61
CA GLY A 66 -1.33 12.33 -6.17
C GLY A 66 -1.20 10.82 -6.05
N LEU A 67 -2.15 10.15 -5.38
CA LEU A 67 -2.18 8.68 -5.29
C LEU A 67 -2.24 8.00 -6.66
N ARG A 68 -3.02 8.54 -7.60
CA ARG A 68 -3.09 8.01 -8.98
C ARG A 68 -1.75 8.13 -9.70
N LEU A 69 -1.09 9.28 -9.61
CA LEU A 69 0.26 9.47 -10.17
C LEU A 69 1.26 8.49 -9.54
N LEU A 70 1.29 8.36 -8.22
CA LEU A 70 2.19 7.43 -7.52
C LEU A 70 1.90 5.97 -7.92
N THR A 71 0.63 5.61 -8.09
CA THR A 71 0.23 4.28 -8.57
C THR A 71 0.78 4.02 -9.97
N ASN A 72 0.63 4.98 -10.90
CA ASN A 72 1.19 4.85 -12.24
C ASN A 72 2.72 4.75 -12.24
N MET A 73 3.40 5.55 -11.39
CA MET A 73 4.86 5.54 -11.24
C MET A 73 5.40 4.25 -10.61
N THR A 74 4.54 3.43 -9.98
CA THR A 74 4.91 2.16 -9.34
C THR A 74 4.46 0.93 -10.12
N VAL A 75 3.87 1.08 -11.31
CA VAL A 75 3.54 -0.06 -12.18
C VAL A 75 4.78 -0.89 -12.53
N THR A 76 5.96 -0.25 -12.57
CA THR A 76 7.24 -0.94 -12.72
C THR A 76 8.00 -0.93 -11.39
N ASN A 77 8.86 -1.93 -11.20
CA ASN A 77 9.65 -2.08 -9.97
C ASN A 77 10.76 -1.02 -9.82
N GLU A 78 11.09 -0.28 -10.89
CA GLU A 78 12.29 0.59 -10.96
C GLU A 78 12.30 1.68 -9.87
N TYR A 79 11.14 2.27 -9.57
CA TYR A 79 11.04 3.44 -8.69
C TYR A 79 10.34 3.17 -7.35
N GLN A 80 9.85 1.94 -7.11
CA GLN A 80 9.08 1.60 -5.93
C GLN A 80 9.85 1.81 -4.61
N HIS A 81 11.16 1.57 -4.61
CA HIS A 81 12.04 1.76 -3.45
C HIS A 81 12.04 3.22 -2.92
N MET A 82 11.74 4.20 -3.77
CA MET A 82 11.66 5.60 -3.37
C MET A 82 10.51 5.87 -2.38
N LEU A 83 9.49 4.99 -2.36
CA LEU A 83 8.34 5.10 -1.47
C LEU A 83 8.48 4.30 -0.17
N ALA A 84 9.60 3.60 0.05
CA ALA A 84 9.76 2.69 1.19
C ALA A 84 9.50 3.38 2.55
N ASN A 85 10.00 4.59 2.72
CA ASN A 85 9.83 5.37 3.96
C ASN A 85 8.39 5.85 4.18
N SER A 86 7.55 5.83 3.14
CA SER A 86 6.17 6.34 3.17
C SER A 86 5.13 5.22 3.28
N ILE A 87 5.54 3.96 3.31
CA ILE A 87 4.61 2.81 3.37
C ILE A 87 3.71 2.89 4.61
N SER A 88 4.28 3.22 5.77
CA SER A 88 3.52 3.43 7.01
C SER A 88 2.44 4.50 6.83
N ASP A 89 2.73 5.55 6.08
CA ASP A 89 1.81 6.66 5.82
C ASP A 89 0.67 6.26 4.91
N PHE A 90 0.93 5.39 3.93
CA PHE A 90 -0.11 4.78 3.13
C PHE A 90 -1.05 3.90 3.96
N PHE A 91 -0.54 3.11 4.92
CA PHE A 91 -1.41 2.37 5.84
C PHE A 91 -2.24 3.26 6.76
N ARG A 92 -1.67 4.38 7.24
CA ARG A 92 -2.42 5.42 7.98
C ARG A 92 -3.53 6.02 7.12
N LEU A 93 -3.20 6.37 5.88
CA LEU A 93 -4.14 6.94 4.92
C LEU A 93 -5.25 5.96 4.53
N PHE A 94 -4.91 4.68 4.34
CA PHE A 94 -5.86 3.60 4.09
C PHE A 94 -6.85 3.45 5.25
N SER A 95 -6.37 3.50 6.50
CA SER A 95 -7.26 3.38 7.66
C SER A 95 -8.18 4.58 7.85
N ALA A 96 -7.71 5.80 7.55
CA ALA A 96 -8.46 7.04 7.77
C ALA A 96 -9.34 7.46 6.57
N GLY A 97 -9.00 7.02 5.36
CA GLY A 97 -9.62 7.46 4.11
C GLY A 97 -11.05 6.96 3.92
N ASN A 98 -11.80 7.69 3.08
CA ASN A 98 -13.06 7.20 2.54
C ASN A 98 -12.82 6.05 1.53
N GLU A 99 -13.91 5.47 1.02
CA GLU A 99 -13.82 4.32 0.11
C GLU A 99 -12.99 4.61 -1.14
N GLU A 100 -13.12 5.79 -1.76
CA GLU A 100 -12.31 6.13 -2.94
C GLU A 100 -10.82 6.19 -2.62
N THR A 101 -10.45 6.86 -1.53
CA THR A 101 -9.06 6.96 -1.07
C THR A 101 -8.50 5.58 -0.73
N LYS A 102 -9.27 4.75 -0.02
CA LYS A 102 -8.92 3.36 0.29
C LYS A 102 -8.59 2.57 -0.97
N PHE A 103 -9.44 2.64 -1.99
CA PHE A 103 -9.19 1.93 -3.25
C PHE A 103 -7.93 2.41 -3.97
N GLN A 104 -7.64 3.72 -3.97
CA GLN A 104 -6.41 4.23 -4.59
C GLN A 104 -5.16 3.79 -3.81
N VAL A 105 -5.21 3.84 -2.48
CA VAL A 105 -4.09 3.34 -1.65
C VAL A 105 -3.87 1.84 -1.84
N LEU A 106 -4.94 1.04 -1.90
CA LEU A 106 -4.83 -0.40 -2.14
C LEU A 106 -4.17 -0.71 -3.50
N LYS A 107 -4.46 0.05 -4.55
CA LYS A 107 -3.80 -0.12 -5.86
C LYS A 107 -2.30 0.15 -5.76
N LEU A 108 -1.91 1.22 -5.08
CA LEU A 108 -0.51 1.55 -4.84
C LEU A 108 0.19 0.45 -4.05
N LEU A 109 -0.39 0.02 -2.92
CA LEU A 109 0.16 -1.03 -2.06
C LEU A 109 0.25 -2.38 -2.79
N LEU A 110 -0.67 -2.69 -3.69
CA LEU A 110 -0.63 -3.91 -4.49
C LEU A 110 0.58 -3.93 -5.43
N ASN A 111 0.84 -2.84 -6.14
CA ASN A 111 2.04 -2.73 -6.99
C ASN A 111 3.32 -2.97 -6.18
N LEU A 112 3.40 -2.43 -4.96
CA LEU A 112 4.54 -2.66 -4.06
C LEU A 112 4.60 -4.12 -3.61
N ALA A 113 3.48 -4.73 -3.23
CA ALA A 113 3.43 -6.11 -2.73
C ALA A 113 3.78 -7.15 -3.79
N GLU A 114 3.49 -6.89 -5.06
CA GLU A 114 3.87 -7.75 -6.19
C GLU A 114 5.38 -7.81 -6.40
N ASN A 115 6.15 -6.85 -5.89
CA ASN A 115 7.61 -6.83 -6.00
C ASN A 115 8.29 -7.46 -4.77
N PRO A 116 9.00 -8.60 -4.91
CA PRO A 116 9.67 -9.25 -3.80
C PRO A 116 10.71 -8.38 -3.07
N ALA A 117 11.31 -7.41 -3.76
CA ALA A 117 12.27 -6.49 -3.15
C ALA A 117 11.62 -5.55 -2.12
N MET A 118 10.29 -5.34 -2.20
CA MET A 118 9.55 -4.47 -1.29
C MET A 118 8.96 -5.23 -0.09
N SER A 119 8.89 -6.56 -0.11
CA SER A 119 8.22 -7.35 0.94
C SER A 119 8.76 -7.07 2.34
N ARG A 120 10.08 -6.92 2.48
CA ARG A 120 10.70 -6.60 3.77
C ARG A 120 10.32 -5.20 4.26
N GLU A 121 10.29 -4.21 3.37
CA GLU A 121 9.91 -2.83 3.72
C GLU A 121 8.41 -2.73 4.05
N LEU A 122 7.56 -3.47 3.34
CA LEU A 122 6.14 -3.61 3.65
C LEU A 122 5.91 -4.24 5.03
N LEU A 123 6.64 -5.31 5.36
CA LEU A 123 6.54 -5.96 6.67
C LEU A 123 7.07 -5.09 7.82
N ARG A 124 8.06 -4.23 7.57
CA ARG A 124 8.60 -3.26 8.53
C ARG A 124 7.69 -2.08 8.79
N ALA A 125 6.81 -1.75 7.84
CA ALA A 125 5.95 -0.58 7.93
C ALA A 125 5.07 -0.63 9.18
N GLN A 126 4.93 0.52 9.83
CA GLN A 126 4.04 0.71 10.96
C GLN A 126 2.60 0.75 10.48
N VAL A 127 1.74 -0.04 11.11
CA VAL A 127 0.31 -0.10 10.77
C VAL A 127 -0.54 0.46 11.91
N PRO A 128 -1.63 1.19 11.62
CA PRO A 128 -2.57 1.62 12.64
C PRO A 128 -3.19 0.44 13.39
N SER A 129 -3.40 0.57 14.70
CA SER A 129 -4.14 -0.43 15.50
C SER A 129 -5.57 -0.66 14.98
N SER A 130 -6.14 0.34 14.30
CA SER A 130 -7.44 0.25 13.64
C SER A 130 -7.45 -0.65 12.39
N LEU A 131 -6.30 -1.09 11.86
CA LEU A 131 -6.24 -1.89 10.64
C LEU A 131 -7.04 -3.20 10.77
N GLY A 132 -7.00 -3.84 11.95
CA GLY A 132 -7.78 -5.04 12.24
C GLY A 132 -9.30 -4.80 12.16
N SER A 133 -9.75 -3.60 12.52
CA SER A 133 -11.17 -3.26 12.44
C SER A 133 -11.71 -3.25 11.00
N LEU A 134 -10.86 -3.17 9.98
CA LEU A 134 -11.29 -3.17 8.57
C LEU A 134 -11.80 -4.55 8.10
N PHE A 135 -11.61 -5.60 8.88
CA PHE A 135 -12.19 -6.92 8.60
C PHE A 135 -13.60 -7.10 9.21
N ASN A 136 -14.15 -6.03 9.80
CA ASN A 136 -15.49 -6.05 10.37
C ASN A 136 -16.58 -6.11 9.28
N LYS A 137 -17.80 -6.49 9.69
CA LYS A 137 -18.97 -6.65 8.79
C LYS A 137 -19.50 -5.37 8.12
N LYS A 138 -19.03 -4.18 8.51
CA LYS A 138 -19.46 -2.89 7.94
C LYS A 138 -18.54 -2.43 6.81
N GLU A 139 -17.32 -2.97 6.72
CA GLU A 139 -16.38 -2.59 5.68
C GLU A 139 -16.80 -3.18 4.32
N ASN A 140 -16.46 -2.48 3.24
CA ASN A 140 -16.73 -2.95 1.90
C ASN A 140 -15.96 -4.25 1.62
N LYS A 141 -16.67 -5.31 1.20
CA LYS A 141 -16.07 -6.61 0.90
C LYS A 141 -14.89 -6.52 -0.08
N GLU A 142 -14.96 -5.62 -1.06
CA GLU A 142 -13.92 -5.50 -2.07
C GLU A 142 -12.63 -4.89 -1.49
N VAL A 143 -12.78 -3.98 -0.52
CA VAL A 143 -11.64 -3.43 0.24
C VAL A 143 -10.96 -4.55 1.03
N ILE A 144 -11.73 -5.39 1.74
CA ILE A 144 -11.21 -6.53 2.49
C ILE A 144 -10.47 -7.50 1.57
N LEU A 145 -11.10 -7.91 0.47
CA LEU A 145 -10.53 -8.89 -0.46
C LEU A 145 -9.24 -8.38 -1.10
N LYS A 146 -9.18 -7.10 -1.50
CA LYS A 146 -7.96 -6.48 -2.04
C LYS A 146 -6.85 -6.41 -1.00
N LEU A 147 -7.17 -6.07 0.25
CA LEU A 147 -6.19 -6.07 1.33
C LEU A 147 -5.61 -7.47 1.58
N LEU A 148 -6.44 -8.51 1.54
CA LEU A 148 -5.99 -9.90 1.64
C LEU A 148 -5.06 -10.31 0.49
N VAL A 149 -5.34 -9.88 -0.74
CA VAL A 149 -4.45 -10.14 -1.89
C VAL A 149 -3.08 -9.48 -1.68
N ILE A 150 -3.04 -8.26 -1.15
CA ILE A 150 -1.78 -7.58 -0.82
C ILE A 150 -1.01 -8.38 0.23
N PHE A 151 -1.67 -8.85 1.29
CA PHE A 151 -1.02 -9.66 2.31
C PHE A 151 -0.55 -11.02 1.79
N GLU A 152 -1.32 -11.66 0.90
CA GLU A 152 -0.91 -12.89 0.20
C GLU A 152 0.35 -12.67 -0.64
N ASN A 153 0.40 -11.60 -1.45
CA ASN A 153 1.58 -11.28 -2.26
C ASN A 153 2.82 -11.02 -1.39
N ILE A 154 2.67 -10.30 -0.27
CA ILE A 154 3.76 -10.09 0.69
C ILE A 154 4.23 -11.42 1.27
N ASN A 155 3.28 -12.25 1.71
CA ASN A 155 3.57 -13.55 2.34
C ASN A 155 4.24 -14.53 1.39
N ASP A 156 3.88 -14.52 0.10
CA ASP A 156 4.43 -15.41 -0.91
C ASP A 156 5.82 -14.97 -1.38
N ASN A 157 6.03 -13.66 -1.48
CA ASN A 157 7.30 -13.09 -1.90
C ASN A 157 8.34 -13.06 -0.78
N PHE A 158 7.92 -13.02 0.49
CA PHE A 158 8.84 -13.01 1.62
C PHE A 158 9.38 -14.42 1.87
N LYS A 159 10.70 -14.58 1.79
CA LYS A 159 11.36 -15.86 2.03
C LYS A 159 11.53 -16.13 3.53
N TRP A 160 10.49 -16.61 4.19
CA TRP A 160 10.43 -16.77 5.66
C TRP A 160 11.59 -17.57 6.26
N GLN A 161 11.96 -18.69 5.62
CA GLN A 161 13.03 -19.59 6.08
C GLN A 161 14.42 -18.93 5.98
N GLU A 162 14.72 -18.24 4.88
CA GLU A 162 16.01 -17.56 4.70
C GLU A 162 16.16 -16.33 5.63
N ASN A 163 15.05 -15.83 6.18
CA ASN A 163 15.01 -14.60 6.95
C ASN A 163 14.68 -14.80 8.44
N GLU A 164 14.60 -16.05 8.92
CA GLU A 164 14.29 -16.42 10.32
C GLU A 164 15.12 -15.65 11.36
N PRO A 165 16.47 -15.51 11.22
CA PRO A 165 17.29 -14.76 12.17
C PRO A 165 16.96 -13.26 12.23
N THR A 166 16.31 -12.73 11.18
CA THR A 166 15.95 -11.31 11.06
C THR A 166 14.51 -11.02 11.46
N GLN A 167 13.70 -12.04 11.79
CA GLN A 167 12.32 -11.83 12.24
C GLN A 167 12.25 -11.04 13.56
N ASN A 168 13.28 -11.16 14.40
CA ASN A 168 13.43 -10.37 15.63
C ASN A 168 13.71 -8.87 15.38
N GLN A 169 13.88 -8.44 14.13
CA GLN A 169 14.12 -7.03 13.77
C GLN A 169 12.83 -6.26 13.45
N PHE A 170 11.67 -6.93 13.40
CA PHE A 170 10.40 -6.25 13.21
C PHE A 170 9.92 -5.66 14.53
N SER A 171 9.65 -4.36 14.54
CA SER A 171 9.19 -3.64 15.72
C SER A 171 7.74 -4.00 16.06
N GLU A 172 7.37 -3.78 17.32
CA GLU A 172 5.97 -3.72 17.73
C GLU A 172 5.21 -2.70 16.86
N GLY A 173 3.95 -2.98 16.52
CA GLY A 173 3.13 -2.17 15.61
C GLY A 173 3.46 -2.28 14.11
N SER A 174 4.46 -3.08 13.73
CA SER A 174 4.76 -3.35 12.32
C SER A 174 3.69 -4.25 11.67
N LEU A 175 3.62 -4.25 10.33
CA LEU A 175 2.75 -5.15 9.58
C LEU A 175 3.08 -6.63 9.88
N PHE A 176 4.35 -6.97 10.07
CA PHE A 176 4.74 -8.32 10.51
C PHE A 176 4.08 -8.70 11.83
N SER A 177 4.19 -7.84 12.85
CA SER A 177 3.58 -8.08 14.17
C SER A 177 2.06 -8.18 14.07
N PHE A 178 1.44 -7.32 13.26
CA PHE A 178 0.01 -7.40 12.97
C PHE A 178 -0.38 -8.73 12.31
N LEU A 179 0.36 -9.21 11.31
CA LEU A 179 0.07 -10.49 10.65
C LEU A 179 0.23 -11.67 11.60
N LYS A 180 1.22 -11.62 12.51
CA LYS A 180 1.40 -12.62 13.56
C LYS A 180 0.18 -12.68 14.51
N GLU A 181 -0.31 -11.52 14.94
CA GLU A 181 -1.51 -11.42 15.78
C GLU A 181 -2.78 -11.84 15.02
N PHE A 182 -2.88 -11.43 13.75
CA PHE A 182 -3.96 -11.79 12.83
C PHE A 182 -4.06 -13.31 12.70
N GLN A 183 -2.94 -14.01 12.55
CA GLN A 183 -2.88 -15.47 12.49
C GLN A 183 -3.34 -16.13 13.79
N ALA A 184 -2.92 -15.59 14.95
CA ALA A 184 -3.19 -16.22 16.24
C ALA A 184 -4.62 -16.01 16.77
N CYS A 185 -5.31 -14.94 16.35
CA CYS A 185 -6.54 -14.49 17.03
C CYS A 185 -7.61 -13.90 16.08
N ALA A 186 -7.66 -14.27 14.81
CA ALA A 186 -8.62 -13.70 13.86
C ALA A 186 -10.09 -13.76 14.31
N ASP A 187 -10.53 -14.87 14.92
CA ASP A 187 -11.93 -15.02 15.36
C ASP A 187 -12.30 -13.99 16.44
N LYS A 188 -11.37 -13.69 17.36
CA LYS A 188 -11.56 -12.71 18.44
C LYS A 188 -11.27 -11.27 18.02
N ILE A 189 -10.27 -11.03 17.16
CA ILE A 189 -9.77 -9.68 16.84
C ILE A 189 -10.58 -9.01 15.73
N LEU A 190 -11.15 -9.79 14.80
CA LEU A 190 -11.63 -9.23 13.53
C LEU A 190 -13.15 -9.32 13.35
N GLY A 191 -13.86 -10.05 14.23
CA GLY A 191 -15.30 -10.26 14.11
C GLY A 191 -15.71 -10.98 12.81
N ILE A 192 -14.79 -11.74 12.20
CA ILE A 192 -14.99 -12.36 10.89
C ILE A 192 -16.06 -13.44 10.92
N GLU A 193 -16.18 -14.17 12.03
CA GLU A 193 -17.31 -15.10 12.23
C GLU A 193 -18.67 -14.38 12.10
N SER A 194 -18.73 -13.12 12.52
CA SER A 194 -19.92 -12.27 12.43
C SER A 194 -20.09 -11.55 11.08
N HIS A 195 -19.14 -11.70 10.15
CA HIS A 195 -19.24 -11.13 8.80
C HIS A 195 -20.38 -11.80 8.02
N HIS A 196 -21.09 -11.07 7.17
CA HIS A 196 -22.24 -11.64 6.44
C HIS A 196 -21.82 -12.32 5.12
N ASP A 197 -20.71 -11.87 4.52
CA ASP A 197 -20.18 -12.40 3.26
C ASP A 197 -19.35 -13.69 3.48
N PHE A 198 -19.80 -14.79 2.86
CA PHE A 198 -19.16 -16.10 2.94
C PHE A 198 -17.79 -16.15 2.24
N LEU A 199 -17.63 -15.45 1.11
CA LEU A 199 -16.36 -15.43 0.37
C LEU A 199 -15.26 -14.77 1.19
N VAL A 200 -15.59 -13.68 1.90
CA VAL A 200 -14.65 -13.02 2.82
C VAL A 200 -14.18 -14.00 3.90
N LYS A 201 -15.10 -14.73 4.55
CA LYS A 201 -14.73 -15.73 5.58
C LYS A 201 -13.79 -16.80 5.03
N VAL A 202 -14.13 -17.37 3.88
CA VAL A 202 -13.32 -18.42 3.25
C VAL A 202 -11.94 -17.89 2.87
N LYS A 203 -11.85 -16.69 2.31
CA LYS A 203 -10.56 -16.10 1.90
C LYS A 203 -9.66 -15.80 3.09
N VAL A 204 -10.22 -15.27 4.18
CA VAL A 204 -9.49 -15.07 5.44
C VAL A 204 -9.00 -16.41 5.99
N GLY A 205 -9.88 -17.40 6.12
CA GLY A 205 -9.51 -18.72 6.64
C GLY A 205 -8.37 -19.37 5.86
N LYS A 206 -8.42 -19.30 4.52
CA LYS A 206 -7.35 -19.76 3.64
C LYS A 206 -6.04 -18.99 3.85
N PHE A 207 -6.13 -17.67 3.93
CA PHE A 207 -4.96 -16.83 4.15
C PHE A 207 -4.30 -17.13 5.50
N MET A 208 -5.07 -17.31 6.57
CA MET A 208 -4.55 -17.68 7.89
C MET A 208 -3.82 -19.02 7.90
N ALA A 209 -4.40 -20.04 7.26
CA ALA A 209 -3.76 -21.34 7.14
C ALA A 209 -2.40 -21.22 6.43
N LYS A 210 -2.37 -20.49 5.31
CA LYS A 210 -1.14 -20.22 4.56
C LYS A 210 -0.10 -19.44 5.37
N LEU A 211 -0.54 -18.45 6.13
CA LEU A 211 0.33 -17.65 6.98
C LEU A 211 0.93 -18.48 8.12
N ALA A 212 0.15 -19.40 8.69
CA ALA A 212 0.64 -20.34 9.72
C ALA A 212 1.73 -21.28 9.16
N GLU A 213 1.55 -21.80 7.94
CA GLU A 213 2.53 -22.66 7.28
C GLU A 213 3.89 -21.95 7.06
N HIS A 214 3.86 -20.67 6.69
CA HIS A 214 5.05 -19.90 6.38
C HIS A 214 5.73 -19.28 7.61
N MET A 215 4.97 -18.74 8.56
CA MET A 215 5.53 -18.06 9.74
C MET A 215 5.93 -19.04 10.85
N PHE A 216 5.29 -20.21 10.90
CA PHE A 216 5.53 -21.24 11.92
C PHE A 216 5.62 -22.62 11.26
N PRO A 217 6.60 -22.84 10.37
CA PRO A 217 6.77 -24.14 9.74
C PRO A 217 6.95 -25.18 10.84
N LYS A 218 6.10 -26.21 10.85
CA LYS A 218 6.27 -27.35 11.75
C LYS A 218 7.69 -27.87 11.53
N SER A 219 8.49 -27.90 12.59
CA SER A 219 9.77 -28.59 12.58
C SER A 219 9.51 -30.01 12.07
N GLN A 220 10.08 -30.33 10.91
CA GLN A 220 10.06 -31.69 10.39
C GLN A 220 10.92 -32.53 11.35
N GLU A 221 10.25 -33.27 12.25
CA GLU A 221 10.81 -34.46 12.88
C GLU A 221 10.81 -35.63 11.89
#